data_AF-A0A933HJE0-F1
#
_entry.id   AF-A0A933HJE0-F1
#
_cell.length_a   1.000
_cell.length_b   1.000
_cell.length_c   1.000
_cell.angle_alpha   90.00
_cell.angle_beta   90.00
_cell.angle_gamma   90.00
#
_symmetry.space_group_name_H-M   'P 1'
#
loop_
_entity.id
_entity.type
_entity.pdbx_description
1 polymer ?
#
loop_
_entity_poly.entity_id
_entity_poly.type
_entity_poly.pdbx_seq_one_letter_code
_entity_poly.pdbx_strand_id
1 'polypeptide(L)'
;MDTEIQKYIDERVEKRVAEILAQREHAHTSRPKRLALVASKGSLDMAYPPLILASTAVSMGWEVGVFFTFYGLDIVNKNKLPTLKVAPIGNPAMPAPISSAYCQA
;
A
#
# COMPACT_ATOMS: atom_id res chain seq x y z
N MET A 1 30.40 41.45 0.37
CA MET A 1 28.93 41.35 0.46
C MET A 1 28.56 41.86 1.83
N ASP A 2 27.78 42.93 1.90
CA ASP A 2 27.57 43.67 3.15
C ASP A 2 26.78 42.85 4.15
N THR A 3 27.25 42.78 5.39
CA THR A 3 26.73 41.91 6.45
C THR A 3 25.25 42.18 6.75
N GLU A 4 24.78 43.40 6.49
CA GLU A 4 23.37 43.78 6.62
C GLU A 4 22.48 43.18 5.53
N ILE A 5 23.00 43.08 4.29
CA ILE A 5 22.26 42.47 3.18
C ILE A 5 22.06 40.97 3.45
N GLN A 6 23.09 40.30 3.99
CA GLN A 6 22.98 38.88 4.35
C GLN A 6 21.93 38.66 5.43
N LYS A 7 21.93 39.47 6.49
CA LYS A 7 20.93 39.42 7.56
C LYS A 7 19.50 39.62 7.04
N TYR A 8 19.31 40.56 6.10
CA TYR A 8 18.02 40.81 5.48
C TYR A 8 17.55 39.63 4.63
N ILE A 9 18.45 39.00 3.88
CA ILE A 9 18.14 37.81 3.08
C ILE A 9 17.73 36.66 4.00
N ASP A 10 18.52 36.37 5.04
CA ASP A 10 18.29 35.24 5.93
C ASP A 10 16.94 35.37 6.66
N GLU A 11 16.63 36.56 7.20
CA GLU A 11 15.35 36.83 7.86
C GLU A 11 14.14 36.66 6.92
N ARG A 12 14.27 37.10 5.67
CA ARG A 12 13.21 36.96 4.66
C ARG A 12 13.04 35.52 4.20
N VAL A 13 14.14 34.78 4.06
CA VAL A 13 14.11 33.37 3.70
C VAL A 13 13.46 32.55 4.82
N GLU A 14 13.87 32.73 6.07
CA GLU A 14 13.29 32.01 7.21
C GLU A 14 11.79 32.25 7.33
N LYS A 15 11.36 33.51 7.25
CA LYS A 15 9.95 33.86 7.32
C LYS A 15 9.13 33.22 6.19
N ARG A 16 9.66 33.24 4.97
CA ARG A 16 8.99 32.64 3.81
C ARG A 16 8.94 31.12 3.90
N VAL A 17 10.01 30.48 4.36
CA VAL A 17 10.07 29.03 4.57
C VAL A 17 9.07 28.61 5.64
N ALA A 18 9.01 29.33 6.77
CA ALA A 18 8.05 29.06 7.84
C ALA A 18 6.59 29.16 7.35
N GLU A 19 6.26 30.22 6.60
CA GLU A 19 4.94 30.40 5.98
C GLU A 19 4.60 29.24 5.02
N ILE A 20 5.54 28.84 4.16
CA ILE A 20 5.35 27.74 3.20
C ILE A 20 5.11 26.40 3.92
N LEU A 21 5.85 26.12 4.99
CA LEU A 21 5.70 24.88 5.76
C LEU A 21 4.34 24.84 6.47
N ALA A 22 3.93 25.94 7.11
CA ALA A 22 2.62 26.04 7.75
C ALA A 22 1.46 25.85 6.74
N GLN A 23 1.56 26.49 5.57
CA GLN A 23 0.57 26.33 4.50
C GLN A 23 0.49 24.88 4.00
N ARG A 24 1.63 24.19 3.88
CA ARG A 24 1.68 22.78 3.49
C ARG A 24 1.05 21.87 4.53
N GLU A 25 1.28 22.11 5.82
CA GLU A 25 0.65 21.34 6.91
C GLU A 25 -0.86 21.53 6.97
N HIS A 26 -1.36 22.76 6.81
CA HIS A 26 -2.80 23.03 6.78
C HIS A 26 -3.49 22.37 5.58
N ALA A 27 -2.86 22.43 4.40
CA ALA A 27 -3.36 21.74 3.21
C ALA A 27 -3.37 20.21 3.40
N HIS A 28 -2.37 19.65 4.11
CA HIS A 28 -2.27 18.22 4.38
C HIS A 28 -3.24 17.72 5.46
N THR A 29 -3.51 18.54 6.48
CA THR A 29 -4.47 18.21 7.57
C THR A 29 -5.92 18.32 7.13
N SER A 30 -6.22 19.25 6.19
CA SER A 30 -7.59 19.48 5.73
C SER A 30 -8.18 18.38 4.84
N ARG A 31 -7.35 17.51 4.25
CA ARG A 31 -7.79 16.44 3.36
C ARG A 31 -7.76 15.09 4.09
N PRO A 32 -8.79 14.24 3.94
CA PRO A 32 -8.71 12.87 4.45
C PRO A 32 -7.51 12.18 3.81
N LYS A 33 -6.75 11.43 4.61
CA LYS A 33 -5.66 10.60 4.08
C LYS A 33 -6.26 9.53 3.18
N ARG A 34 -5.63 9.28 2.03
CA ARG A 34 -6.15 8.35 1.01
C ARG A 34 -5.14 7.26 0.70
N LEU A 35 -5.61 6.01 0.57
CA LEU A 35 -4.80 4.86 0.22
C LEU A 35 -5.39 4.14 -0.99
N ALA A 36 -4.58 3.95 -2.04
CA ALA A 36 -4.94 3.16 -3.20
C ALA A 36 -4.10 1.88 -3.23
N LEU A 37 -4.75 0.73 -3.26
CA LEU A 37 -4.11 -0.59 -3.32
C LEU A 37 -4.48 -1.29 -4.61
N VAL A 38 -3.52 -1.96 -5.25
CA VAL A 38 -3.76 -2.75 -6.46
C VAL A 38 -3.51 -4.22 -6.14
N ALA A 39 -4.57 -5.02 -6.18
CA ALA A 39 -4.51 -6.47 -5.97
C ALA A 39 -4.51 -7.17 -7.34
N SER A 40 -3.32 -7.58 -7.81
CA SER A 40 -3.13 -8.22 -9.12
C SER A 40 -3.05 -9.75 -9.07
N LYS A 41 -2.77 -10.33 -7.89
CA LYS A 41 -2.63 -11.76 -7.66
C LYS A 41 -3.88 -12.31 -6.99
N GLY A 42 -4.32 -13.48 -7.44
CA GLY A 42 -5.54 -14.14 -6.95
C GLY A 42 -5.32 -15.25 -5.94
N SER A 43 -4.09 -15.53 -5.50
CA SER A 43 -3.84 -16.59 -4.52
C SER A 43 -4.19 -16.13 -3.10
N LEU A 44 -4.51 -17.09 -2.23
CA LEU A 44 -4.99 -16.80 -0.88
C LEU A 44 -3.96 -16.02 -0.05
N ASP A 45 -2.68 -16.40 -0.14
CA ASP A 45 -1.56 -15.74 0.54
C ASP A 45 -1.35 -14.28 0.09
N MET A 46 -1.64 -13.99 -1.18
CA MET A 46 -1.49 -12.64 -1.74
C MET A 46 -2.75 -11.77 -1.54
N ALA A 47 -3.88 -12.36 -1.15
CA ALA A 47 -5.09 -11.63 -0.81
C ALA A 47 -4.97 -10.95 0.57
N TYR A 48 -4.23 -11.53 1.52
CA TYR A 48 -4.12 -10.98 2.87
C TYR A 48 -3.50 -9.58 2.93
N PRO A 49 -2.35 -9.28 2.29
CA PRO A 49 -1.71 -7.98 2.43
C PRO A 49 -2.61 -6.79 2.05
N PRO A 50 -3.24 -6.74 0.85
CA PRO A 50 -4.08 -5.60 0.52
C PRO A 50 -5.33 -5.49 1.40
N LEU A 51 -5.92 -6.61 1.82
CA LEU A 51 -7.14 -6.61 2.63
C LEU A 51 -6.87 -6.18 4.09
N ILE A 52 -5.78 -6.65 4.70
CA ILE A 52 -5.38 -6.25 6.06
C ILE A 52 -5.04 -4.75 6.07
N LEU A 53 -4.23 -4.29 5.11
CA LEU A 53 -3.86 -2.88 5.00
C LEU A 53 -5.07 -1.98 4.74
N ALA A 54 -6.01 -2.43 3.91
CA ALA A 54 -7.24 -1.68 3.69
C ALA A 54 -8.06 -1.56 4.97
N SER A 55 -8.25 -2.66 5.70
CA SER A 55 -9.01 -2.67 6.96
C SER A 55 -8.38 -1.77 8.02
N THR A 56 -7.05 -1.80 8.16
CA THR A 56 -6.35 -0.96 9.15
C THR A 56 -6.40 0.51 8.77
N ALA A 57 -6.20 0.86 7.50
CA ALA A 57 -6.28 2.23 7.03
C ALA A 57 -7.69 2.83 7.18
N VAL A 58 -8.75 2.07 6.86
CA VAL A 58 -10.14 2.48 7.12
C VAL A 58 -10.37 2.71 8.61
N SER A 59 -9.84 1.84 9.48
CA SER A 59 -9.95 1.98 10.94
C SER A 59 -9.22 3.23 11.47
N MET A 60 -8.19 3.69 10.77
CA MET A 60 -7.48 4.95 11.06
C MET A 60 -8.17 6.20 10.48
N GLY A 61 -9.35 6.05 9.87
CA GLY A 61 -10.11 7.15 9.25
C GLY A 61 -9.59 7.57 7.88
N TRP A 62 -8.89 6.69 7.16
CA TRP A 62 -8.41 6.98 5.81
C TRP A 62 -9.46 6.56 4.78
N GLU A 63 -9.53 7.26 3.66
CA GLU A 63 -10.30 6.84 2.49
C GLU A 63 -9.48 5.80 1.71
N VAL A 64 -10.00 4.59 1.54
CA VAL A 64 -9.25 3.49 0.93
C VAL A 64 -9.97 2.93 -0.29
N GLY A 65 -9.23 2.75 -1.39
CA GLY A 65 -9.68 2.02 -2.56
C GLY A 65 -8.79 0.80 -2.83
N VAL A 66 -9.41 -0.37 -3.01
CA VAL A 66 -8.72 -1.59 -3.46
C VAL A 66 -9.17 -1.90 -4.88
N PHE A 67 -8.26 -1.79 -5.84
CA PHE A 67 -8.49 -2.15 -7.23
C PHE A 67 -8.04 -3.58 -7.49
N PHE A 68 -9.02 -4.48 -7.67
CA PHE A 68 -8.78 -5.88 -8.05
C PHE A 68 -8.63 -5.98 -9.57
N THR A 69 -7.51 -6.49 -10.04
CA THR A 69 -7.18 -6.60 -11.47
C THR A 69 -6.60 -7.97 -11.82
N PHE A 70 -6.71 -8.37 -13.09
CA PHE A 70 -6.28 -9.67 -13.60
C PHE A 70 -6.76 -10.84 -12.73
N TYR A 71 -5.83 -11.63 -12.18
CA TYR A 71 -6.11 -12.74 -11.28
C TYR A 71 -6.65 -12.31 -9.92
N GLY A 72 -6.42 -11.06 -9.50
CA GLY A 72 -6.98 -10.51 -8.26
C GLY A 72 -8.51 -10.49 -8.24
N LEU A 73 -9.18 -10.55 -9.39
CA LEU A 73 -10.64 -10.69 -9.46
C LEU A 73 -11.13 -11.99 -8.81
N ASP A 74 -10.29 -13.03 -8.75
CA ASP A 74 -10.66 -14.30 -8.13
C ASP A 74 -10.86 -14.16 -6.61
N ILE A 75 -10.25 -13.15 -5.98
CA ILE A 75 -10.42 -12.84 -4.54
C ILE A 75 -11.85 -12.40 -4.24
N VAL A 76 -12.46 -11.61 -5.13
CA VAL A 76 -13.83 -11.07 -4.94
C VAL A 76 -14.91 -11.93 -5.61
N ASN A 77 -14.50 -12.97 -6.34
CA ASN A 77 -15.42 -13.87 -7.03
C ASN A 77 -16.03 -14.90 -6.06
N LYS A 78 -17.33 -14.79 -5.80
CA LYS A 78 -18.10 -15.67 -4.89
C LYS A 78 -17.96 -17.16 -5.20
N ASN A 79 -17.80 -17.53 -6.48
CA ASN A 79 -17.70 -18.93 -6.90
C ASN A 79 -16.30 -19.50 -6.68
N LYS A 80 -15.26 -18.66 -6.74
CA LYS A 80 -13.86 -19.08 -6.62
C LYS A 80 -13.31 -18.95 -5.20
N LEU A 81 -13.83 -17.99 -4.44
CA LEU A 81 -13.43 -17.73 -3.05
C LEU A 81 -13.34 -19.00 -2.18
N PRO A 82 -14.31 -19.94 -2.20
CA PRO A 82 -14.24 -21.15 -1.35
C PRO A 82 -13.10 -22.11 -1.73
N THR A 83 -12.58 -21.99 -2.95
CA THR A 83 -11.54 -22.86 -3.50
C THR A 83 -10.19 -22.16 -3.63
N LEU A 84 -10.05 -20.94 -3.11
CA LEU A 84 -8.83 -20.17 -3.19
C LEU A 84 -7.72 -20.84 -2.36
N LYS A 85 -6.56 -21.07 -2.99
CA LYS A 85 -5.42 -21.75 -2.36
C LYS A 85 -4.18 -20.88 -2.40
N VAL A 86 -3.23 -21.21 -1.54
CA VAL A 86 -1.88 -20.67 -1.57
C VAL A 86 -1.17 -21.21 -2.81
N ALA A 87 -0.42 -20.36 -3.52
CA ALA A 87 0.35 -20.79 -4.68
C ALA A 87 1.50 -21.72 -4.24
N PRO A 88 1.61 -22.96 -4.75
CA PRO A 88 2.73 -23.86 -4.43
C PRO A 88 4.01 -23.49 -5.20
N ILE A 89 3.86 -22.86 -6.38
CA ILE A 89 4.99 -22.47 -7.23
C ILE A 89 5.32 -21.01 -6.94
N GLY A 90 6.59 -20.75 -6.61
CA GLY A 90 7.07 -19.39 -6.32
C GLY A 90 6.77 -18.90 -4.90
N ASN A 91 6.22 -19.75 -4.03
CA ASN A 91 6.09 -19.47 -2.60
C ASN A 91 7.17 -20.25 -1.81
N PRO A 92 8.21 -19.57 -1.27
CA PRO A 92 9.28 -20.22 -0.51
C PRO A 92 8.81 -20.93 0.76
N ALA A 93 7.64 -20.56 1.30
CA ALA A 93 7.07 -21.17 2.51
C ALA A 93 6.29 -22.47 2.23
N MET A 94 6.04 -22.82 0.97
CA MET A 94 5.43 -24.09 0.58
C MET A 94 6.50 -25.09 0.16
N PRO A 95 6.51 -26.32 0.70
CA PRO A 95 7.32 -27.40 0.15
C PRO A 95 7.00 -27.61 -1.33
N ALA A 96 8.04 -27.88 -2.14
CA ALA A 96 7.84 -28.16 -3.55
C ALA A 96 6.80 -29.29 -3.72
N PRO A 97 5.87 -29.18 -4.70
CA PRO A 97 4.90 -30.23 -4.93
C PRO A 97 5.64 -31.52 -5.29
N ILE A 98 5.63 -32.48 -4.37
CA ILE A 98 6.27 -33.78 -4.56
C ILE A 98 5.41 -34.52 -5.59
N SER A 99 5.99 -34.90 -6.73
CA SER A 99 5.28 -35.75 -7.69
C SER A 99 5.05 -37.12 -7.04
N SER A 100 3.80 -37.48 -6.82
CA SER A 100 3.38 -38.77 -6.25
C SER A 100 3.59 -39.95 -7.22
N ALA A 101 4.62 -39.91 -8.07
CA ALA A 101 4.92 -40.93 -9.05
C ALA A 101 5.91 -42.01 -8.54
N TYR A 102 6.51 -41.82 -7.36
CA TYR A 102 7.57 -42.72 -6.85
C TYR A 102 7.17 -43.60 -5.64
N CYS A 103 5.91 -43.58 -5.20
CA CYS A 103 5.42 -44.39 -4.06
C CYS A 103 4.39 -45.45 -4.48
N GLN A 104 4.59 -46.06 -5.65
CA GLN A 104 3.88 -47.27 -6.09
C GLN A 104 4.88 -48.19 -6.80
N ALA A 105 5.80 -48.78 -6.04
CA ALA A 105 6.60 -49.94 -6.45
C ALA A 105 7.08 -50.68 -5.20
#